data_AF-A0A964Q8P7-F1
#
_entry.id   AF-A0A964Q8P7-F1
#
_cell.length_a   1.000
_cell.length_b   1.000
_cell.length_c   1.000
_cell.angle_alpha   90.00
_cell.angle_beta   90.00
_cell.angle_gamma   90.00
#
_symmetry.space_group_name_H-M   'P 1'
#
loop_
_entity.id
_entity.type
_entity.pdbx_description
1 polymer ?
#
loop_
_entity_poly.entity_id
_entity_poly.type
_entity_poly.pdbx_seq_one_letter_code
_entity_poly.pdbx_strand_id
1 'polypeptide(L)'
;MARFAACCMLTQLVLCQAPASTPVHEPTAAQTPAPPSTSASIVASPTPVKANSTDFISLPTPAKSPLVKLTRETQIVEAPGPTVSPAFGNVLAFAGDRLVIAGAVLARSNGGQGQMCTFAIQDGKWKSISEMVQVQAMAPEEFTLQRILGDPEFLLTNILRKTKSSEIISFVPAQGREVWKQSGSIKAPEKEKILNFAAAMAHGNNILAVSEVSARPNQKDEDFSSCPRVFLFARTPEGWKAQGVIQRDAKNTPWWFGISLAMDGDTLAVGNPNALLPFTTDKLRPSLEPAMVCVYTKSATGWKLEQEIASTGLSPWQGFGINIALKGDLLAVRSVNPSNREDEIDVNVLRRVNGHWISEGTLNPDVGVTKGKGYGFALAIDQGRICVGDALAVEGKDTNGRVFVFEKSANGWQEKWRLAPKALVSPNSFGTALVFQWPWVAVGRIRSERLGIEPGGALLFKLDALTSTSAAPKSDEIK
;
A
#
# COMPACT_ATOMS: atom_id res chain seq x y z
N MET A 1 38.83 -18.00 11.03
CA MET A 1 37.66 -18.90 10.95
C MET A 1 36.46 -18.16 11.53
N ALA A 2 35.62 -17.63 10.65
CA ALA A 2 34.51 -16.73 10.99
C ALA A 2 33.19 -17.51 11.08
N ARG A 3 32.37 -17.21 12.09
CA ARG A 3 30.96 -17.61 12.15
C ARG A 3 30.09 -16.37 11.98
N PHE A 4 29.28 -16.42 10.92
CA PHE A 4 28.24 -15.46 10.56
C PHE A 4 27.05 -15.56 11.52
N ALA A 5 26.55 -14.42 11.98
CA ALA A 5 25.22 -14.28 12.55
C ALA A 5 24.47 -13.20 11.75
N ALA A 6 23.43 -13.64 11.02
CA ALA A 6 22.53 -12.79 10.25
C ALA A 6 21.52 -12.13 11.19
N CYS A 7 21.44 -10.79 11.14
CA CYS A 7 20.42 -10.01 11.84
C CYS A 7 19.54 -9.34 10.78
N CYS A 8 18.32 -9.84 10.60
CA CYS A 8 17.27 -9.28 9.76
C CYS A 8 16.24 -8.60 10.65
N MET A 9 16.05 -7.28 10.50
CA MET A 9 14.83 -6.60 10.95
C MET A 9 14.39 -5.55 9.94
N LEU A 10 13.12 -5.65 9.55
CA LEU A 10 12.34 -4.63 8.87
C LEU A 10 12.16 -3.43 9.81
N THR A 11 12.60 -2.23 9.41
CA THR A 11 11.89 -0.98 9.71
C THR A 11 12.49 0.19 8.92
N GLN A 12 11.63 0.99 8.27
CA GLN A 12 11.81 2.44 8.32
C GLN A 12 11.70 2.83 9.79
N LEU A 13 12.79 3.22 10.46
CA LEU A 13 12.80 4.29 11.47
C LEU A 13 14.22 4.55 12.02
N VAL A 14 14.40 5.83 12.34
CA VAL A 14 15.56 6.58 12.84
C VAL A 14 16.33 5.92 14.01
N LEU A 15 17.65 5.89 13.89
CA LEU A 15 18.63 5.63 14.95
C LEU A 15 18.65 6.77 15.98
N CYS A 16 18.50 6.45 17.26
CA CYS A 16 19.09 7.18 18.40
C CYS A 16 19.35 6.17 19.53
N GLN A 17 20.63 5.97 19.90
CA GLN A 17 21.07 5.12 21.01
C GLN A 17 21.19 5.94 22.31
N ALA A 18 20.88 5.32 23.46
CA ALA A 18 21.32 5.73 24.80
C ALA A 18 21.27 4.53 25.79
N PRO A 19 22.00 4.54 26.93
CA PRO A 19 22.77 3.39 27.41
C PRO A 19 22.13 2.54 28.54
N ALA A 20 22.88 1.49 28.89
CA ALA A 20 22.56 0.29 29.67
C ALA A 20 22.05 0.47 31.11
N SER A 21 21.25 -0.51 31.55
CA SER A 21 21.04 -0.86 32.96
C SER A 21 21.02 -2.38 33.17
N THR A 22 21.52 -2.78 34.33
CA THR A 22 21.87 -4.11 34.85
C THR A 22 20.66 -4.94 35.33
N PRO A 23 20.83 -6.25 35.62
CA PRO A 23 19.76 -7.26 35.54
C PRO A 23 19.10 -7.55 36.90
N VAL A 24 17.82 -7.96 36.87
CA VAL A 24 17.13 -8.49 38.07
C VAL A 24 16.15 -9.63 37.72
N HIS A 25 16.49 -10.80 38.25
CA HIS A 25 15.71 -11.96 38.73
C HIS A 25 14.58 -12.63 37.92
N GLU A 26 14.81 -13.91 37.61
CA GLU A 26 13.81 -14.98 37.42
C GLU A 26 12.98 -15.25 38.68
N PRO A 27 11.76 -15.80 38.52
CA PRO A 27 11.46 -17.02 39.26
C PRO A 27 10.76 -18.13 38.44
N THR A 28 11.32 -19.31 38.66
CA THR A 28 10.87 -20.71 38.72
C THR A 28 9.41 -21.09 38.42
N ALA A 29 9.31 -22.24 37.74
CA ALA A 29 8.14 -22.99 37.29
C ALA A 29 7.21 -23.53 38.40
N ALA A 30 5.96 -23.77 38.00
CA ALA A 30 5.08 -24.78 38.60
C ALA A 30 4.24 -25.48 37.51
N GLN A 31 4.45 -26.79 37.37
CA GLN A 31 3.67 -27.73 36.56
C GLN A 31 2.50 -28.27 37.38
N THR A 32 1.30 -28.43 36.80
CA THR A 32 0.31 -29.48 37.14
C THR A 32 -0.86 -29.51 36.12
N PRO A 33 -1.70 -30.57 36.03
CA PRO A 33 -1.60 -31.62 35.01
C PRO A 33 -2.84 -31.73 34.09
N ALA A 34 -2.72 -32.58 33.06
CA ALA A 34 -3.74 -32.89 32.06
C ALA A 34 -4.90 -33.77 32.60
N PRO A 35 -6.14 -33.62 32.07
CA PRO A 35 -7.25 -34.52 32.35
C PRO A 35 -7.30 -35.73 31.39
N PRO A 36 -8.03 -36.80 31.75
CA PRO A 36 -7.80 -38.16 31.26
C PRO A 36 -8.49 -38.50 29.93
N SER A 37 -7.93 -39.52 29.29
CA SER A 37 -8.40 -40.18 28.07
C SER A 37 -9.64 -41.04 28.32
N THR A 38 -10.64 -40.89 27.45
CA THR A 38 -11.75 -41.84 27.32
C THR A 38 -11.69 -42.53 25.95
N SER A 39 -11.55 -43.84 26.01
CA SER A 39 -11.62 -44.81 24.92
C SER A 39 -13.07 -45.06 24.50
N ALA A 40 -13.36 -44.98 23.20
CA ALA A 40 -14.55 -45.61 22.62
C ALA A 40 -14.29 -46.02 21.16
N SER A 41 -14.12 -47.34 20.99
CA SER A 41 -14.68 -48.20 19.94
C SER A 41 -14.51 -47.82 18.45
N ILE A 42 -13.59 -48.55 17.83
CA ILE A 42 -13.36 -48.69 16.38
C ILE A 42 -14.58 -49.40 15.76
N VAL A 43 -15.20 -48.79 14.74
CA VAL A 43 -16.12 -49.45 13.82
C VAL A 43 -15.40 -49.68 12.49
N ALA A 44 -15.48 -50.91 12.01
CA ALA A 44 -14.73 -51.45 10.88
C ALA A 44 -15.06 -50.79 9.53
N SER A 45 -14.00 -50.49 8.78
CA SER A 45 -14.04 -50.08 7.36
C SER A 45 -14.41 -51.27 6.46
N PRO A 46 -15.22 -51.07 5.40
CA PRO A 46 -15.38 -52.09 4.35
C PRO A 46 -14.18 -52.06 3.37
N THR A 47 -13.82 -53.26 2.94
CA THR A 47 -12.76 -53.67 2.03
C THR A 47 -12.78 -52.95 0.68
N PRO A 48 -11.61 -52.62 0.06
CA PRO A 48 -11.58 -51.99 -1.26
C PRO A 48 -11.87 -53.00 -2.39
N VAL A 49 -12.75 -52.61 -3.31
CA VAL A 49 -13.02 -53.31 -4.57
C VAL A 49 -11.83 -53.11 -5.52
N LYS A 50 -11.32 -54.21 -6.09
CA LYS A 50 -10.31 -54.19 -7.15
C LYS A 50 -10.88 -53.53 -8.41
N ALA A 51 -10.32 -52.39 -8.82
CA ALA A 51 -10.60 -51.79 -10.12
C ALA A 51 -9.64 -52.37 -11.16
N ASN A 52 -10.20 -52.90 -12.25
CA ASN A 52 -9.47 -53.39 -13.41
C ASN A 52 -8.83 -52.24 -14.19
N SER A 53 -7.65 -52.53 -14.74
CA SER A 53 -6.89 -51.69 -15.66
C SER A 53 -7.57 -51.60 -17.03
N THR A 54 -7.89 -50.40 -17.50
CA THR A 54 -7.91 -50.02 -18.93
C THR A 54 -7.97 -48.49 -19.07
N ASP A 55 -7.20 -48.00 -20.03
CA ASP A 55 -7.25 -46.69 -20.69
C ASP A 55 -6.69 -45.45 -19.96
N PHE A 56 -5.38 -45.25 -20.16
CA PHE A 56 -4.74 -43.94 -20.05
C PHE A 56 -5.27 -43.04 -21.16
N ILE A 57 -6.34 -42.30 -20.87
CA ILE A 57 -6.65 -41.07 -21.61
C ILE A 57 -5.51 -40.10 -21.30
N SER A 58 -4.68 -39.78 -22.30
CA SER A 58 -3.68 -38.73 -22.17
C SER A 58 -4.40 -37.43 -21.86
N LEU A 59 -4.27 -36.94 -20.62
CA LEU A 59 -4.70 -35.60 -20.26
C LEU A 59 -4.01 -34.63 -21.23
N PRO A 60 -4.73 -33.64 -21.80
CA PRO A 60 -4.09 -32.60 -22.58
C PRO A 60 -3.01 -31.96 -21.71
N THR A 61 -1.80 -31.87 -22.25
CA THR A 61 -0.69 -31.13 -21.64
C THR A 61 -1.22 -29.77 -21.19
N PRO A 62 -0.95 -29.31 -19.95
CA PRO A 62 -1.38 -27.98 -19.54
C PRO A 62 -0.88 -26.99 -20.59
N ALA A 63 -1.80 -26.22 -21.16
CA ALA A 63 -1.48 -25.13 -22.07
C ALA A 63 -0.35 -24.31 -21.42
N LYS A 64 0.73 -24.06 -22.16
CA LYS A 64 1.86 -23.22 -21.73
C LYS A 64 1.32 -22.06 -20.90
N SER A 65 1.77 -21.95 -19.65
CA SER A 65 1.41 -20.86 -18.74
C SER A 65 1.49 -19.53 -19.49
N PRO A 66 0.54 -18.61 -19.28
CA PRO A 66 0.63 -17.29 -19.91
C PRO A 66 2.00 -16.71 -19.57
N LEU A 67 2.79 -16.39 -20.60
CA LEU A 67 4.15 -15.88 -20.45
C LEU A 67 4.09 -14.59 -19.64
N VAL A 68 4.40 -14.67 -18.35
CA VAL A 68 4.65 -13.49 -17.52
C VAL A 68 5.79 -12.71 -18.16
N LYS A 69 5.54 -11.45 -18.53
CA LYS A 69 6.56 -10.59 -19.11
C LYS A 69 7.43 -10.01 -18.00
N LEU A 70 8.62 -10.56 -17.82
CA LEU A 70 9.66 -9.91 -17.02
C LEU A 70 10.00 -8.56 -17.65
N THR A 71 9.83 -7.49 -16.89
CA THR A 71 9.97 -6.12 -17.37
C THR A 71 10.99 -5.39 -16.50
N ARG A 72 11.93 -4.72 -17.17
CA ARG A 72 12.97 -3.91 -16.53
C ARG A 72 12.62 -2.43 -16.67
N GLU A 73 13.21 -1.61 -15.82
CA GLU A 73 13.02 -0.17 -15.89
C GLU A 73 13.48 0.35 -17.25
N THR A 74 12.65 1.21 -17.85
CA THR A 74 12.93 1.92 -19.09
C THR A 74 13.74 3.18 -18.86
N GLN A 75 13.63 3.75 -17.65
CA GLN A 75 14.34 4.94 -17.25
C GLN A 75 14.51 4.97 -15.73
N ILE A 76 15.59 5.59 -15.26
CA ILE A 76 15.76 6.03 -13.88
C ILE A 76 15.64 7.55 -13.89
N VAL A 77 14.81 8.10 -13.01
CA VAL A 77 14.72 9.54 -12.76
C VAL A 77 15.23 9.85 -11.36
N GLU A 78 16.03 10.89 -11.24
CA GLU A 78 16.69 11.29 -9.99
C GLU A 78 16.42 12.76 -9.73
N ALA A 79 16.50 13.17 -8.45
CA ALA A 79 16.36 14.58 -8.12
C ALA A 79 17.42 15.42 -8.87
N PRO A 80 17.11 16.66 -9.29
CA PRO A 80 18.03 17.52 -10.05
C PRO A 80 19.18 18.09 -9.21
N GLY A 81 19.24 17.75 -7.92
CA GLY A 81 20.29 18.19 -7.00
C GLY A 81 20.27 17.39 -5.69
N PRO A 82 21.16 17.72 -4.74
CA PRO A 82 21.25 17.02 -3.45
C PRO A 82 19.94 17.07 -2.67
N THR A 83 19.55 15.93 -2.10
CA THR A 83 18.32 15.82 -1.32
C THR A 83 18.61 15.80 0.18
N VAL A 84 17.88 16.59 0.95
CA VAL A 84 17.95 16.64 2.42
C VAL A 84 17.22 15.47 3.08
N SER A 85 16.25 14.86 2.39
CA SER A 85 15.53 13.69 2.91
C SER A 85 16.38 12.43 2.72
N PRO A 86 16.62 11.64 3.79
CA PRO A 86 17.23 10.31 3.64
C PRO A 86 16.27 9.31 2.98
N ALA A 87 14.98 9.66 2.86
CA ALA A 87 13.96 8.82 2.28
C ALA A 87 13.56 9.28 0.86
N PHE A 88 14.26 10.25 0.25
CA PHE A 88 13.88 10.75 -1.07
C PHE A 88 13.75 9.62 -2.10
N GLY A 89 12.62 9.58 -2.80
CA GLY A 89 12.21 8.47 -3.66
C GLY A 89 11.22 7.50 -3.02
N ASN A 90 10.85 7.67 -1.74
CA ASN A 90 9.86 6.82 -1.06
C ASN A 90 8.41 7.29 -1.21
N VAL A 91 8.18 8.52 -1.68
CA VAL A 91 6.83 9.06 -1.89
C VAL A 91 6.68 9.52 -3.32
N LEU A 92 5.61 9.06 -3.97
CA LEU A 92 5.35 9.24 -5.38
C LEU A 92 3.87 9.58 -5.59
N ALA A 93 3.57 10.42 -6.56
CA ALA A 93 2.21 10.69 -7.01
C ALA A 93 2.21 11.04 -8.51
N PHE A 94 1.24 10.52 -9.27
CA PHE A 94 0.89 11.14 -10.54
C PHE A 94 -0.06 12.30 -10.29
N ALA A 95 0.16 13.41 -11.00
CA ALA A 95 -0.68 14.60 -10.99
C ALA A 95 -1.02 14.95 -12.45
N GLY A 96 -1.91 14.15 -13.04
CA GLY A 96 -2.19 14.16 -14.48
C GLY A 96 -1.01 13.60 -15.28
N ASP A 97 -0.39 14.46 -16.09
CA ASP A 97 0.76 14.14 -16.93
C ASP A 97 2.11 14.30 -16.22
N ARG A 98 2.10 14.75 -14.96
CA ARG A 98 3.29 14.97 -14.14
C ARG A 98 3.49 13.85 -13.13
N LEU A 99 4.74 13.44 -12.92
CA LEU A 99 5.16 12.57 -11.83
C LEU A 99 5.82 13.43 -10.75
N VAL A 100 5.35 13.33 -9.51
CA VAL A 100 5.93 14.02 -8.36
C VAL A 100 6.63 13.01 -7.48
N ILE A 101 7.88 13.29 -7.14
CA ILE A 101 8.73 12.44 -6.29
C ILE A 101 9.16 13.25 -5.08
N ALA A 102 9.06 12.66 -3.90
CA ALA A 102 9.43 13.27 -2.66
C ALA A 102 10.07 12.25 -1.70
N GLY A 103 10.43 12.76 -0.52
CA GLY A 103 10.95 11.97 0.57
C GLY A 103 10.41 12.45 1.90
N ALA A 104 9.91 11.52 2.71
CA ALA A 104 9.50 11.85 4.08
C ALA A 104 10.69 12.45 4.84
N VAL A 105 10.48 13.52 5.61
CA VAL A 105 11.57 14.20 6.32
C VAL A 105 11.14 14.71 7.68
N LEU A 106 12.06 14.59 8.64
CA LEU A 106 11.98 15.21 9.95
C LEU A 106 12.65 16.57 9.90
N ALA A 107 11.90 17.63 10.17
CA ALA A 107 12.44 18.97 10.24
C ALA A 107 13.45 19.10 11.38
N ARG A 108 14.63 19.64 11.06
CA ARG A 108 15.71 19.91 12.02
C ARG A 108 15.76 21.37 12.46
N SER A 109 15.14 22.25 11.71
CA SER A 109 15.08 23.69 11.96
C SER A 109 13.74 24.25 11.50
N ASN A 110 13.43 25.48 11.94
CA ASN A 110 12.27 26.22 11.45
C ASN A 110 12.44 26.56 9.96
N GLY A 111 11.35 26.57 9.19
CA GLY A 111 11.31 27.10 7.83
C GLY A 111 10.92 26.08 6.76
N GLY A 112 11.53 26.20 5.58
CA GLY A 112 11.33 25.31 4.43
C GLY A 112 12.05 23.98 4.62
N GLN A 113 11.30 22.88 4.63
CA GLN A 113 11.83 21.52 4.77
C GLN A 113 11.06 20.57 3.85
N GLY A 114 11.69 19.45 3.49
CA GLY A 114 11.06 18.42 2.67
C GLY A 114 10.98 18.82 1.21
N GLN A 115 11.62 18.04 0.34
CA GLN A 115 11.73 18.37 -1.07
C GLN A 115 10.77 17.53 -1.90
N MET A 116 10.13 18.18 -2.87
CA MET A 116 9.35 17.56 -3.93
C MET A 116 9.95 17.95 -5.27
N CYS A 117 10.08 16.99 -6.17
CA CYS A 117 10.55 17.18 -7.54
C CYS A 117 9.47 16.76 -8.52
N THR A 118 9.28 17.53 -9.58
CA THR A 118 8.27 17.28 -10.61
C THR A 118 8.93 16.89 -11.92
N PHE A 119 8.47 15.79 -12.51
CA PHE A 119 8.90 15.29 -13.79
C PHE A 119 7.74 15.31 -14.78
N ALA A 120 8.04 15.57 -16.05
CA ALA A 120 7.12 15.36 -17.16
C ALA A 120 7.89 14.81 -18.36
N ILE A 121 7.14 14.27 -19.33
CA ILE A 121 7.73 13.75 -20.57
C ILE A 121 8.13 14.93 -21.46
N GLN A 122 9.41 15.01 -21.77
CA GLN A 122 10.00 15.94 -22.75
C GLN A 122 10.90 15.12 -23.69
N ASP A 123 10.68 15.25 -25.00
CA ASP A 123 11.39 14.48 -26.04
C ASP A 123 11.30 12.95 -25.80
N GLY A 124 10.12 12.48 -25.36
CA GLY A 124 9.87 11.06 -25.12
C GLY A 124 10.51 10.47 -23.85
N LYS A 125 11.18 11.29 -23.02
CA LYS A 125 11.77 10.87 -21.73
C LYS A 125 11.23 11.70 -20.59
N TRP A 126 11.16 11.12 -19.40
CA TRP A 126 10.83 11.88 -18.20
C TRP A 126 12.00 12.76 -17.81
N LYS A 127 11.78 14.08 -17.71
CA LYS A 127 12.79 15.05 -17.27
C LYS A 127 12.21 15.87 -16.13
N SER A 128 13.07 16.31 -15.21
CA SER A 128 12.67 17.28 -14.19
C SER A 128 12.27 18.57 -14.89
N ILE A 129 11.12 19.13 -14.53
CA ILE A 129 10.58 20.36 -15.13
C ILE A 129 10.52 21.53 -14.14
N SER A 130 10.89 21.28 -12.89
CA SER A 130 10.96 22.32 -11.86
C SER A 130 12.19 22.14 -10.99
N GLU A 131 12.57 23.22 -10.30
CA GLU A 131 13.41 23.09 -9.11
C GLU A 131 12.67 22.31 -8.01
N MET A 132 13.43 21.87 -6.99
CA MET A 132 12.86 21.18 -5.84
C MET A 132 12.03 22.14 -4.98
N VAL A 133 10.74 21.86 -4.87
CA VAL A 133 9.81 22.63 -4.03
C VAL A 133 9.90 22.15 -2.59
N GLN A 134 9.99 23.09 -1.65
CA GLN A 134 10.02 22.80 -0.22
C GLN A 134 8.66 23.04 0.46
N VAL A 135 8.34 22.23 1.48
CA VAL A 135 7.19 22.47 2.36
C VAL A 135 7.57 23.55 3.39
N GLN A 136 6.80 24.63 3.44
CA GLN A 136 7.07 25.77 4.30
C GLN A 136 6.40 25.62 5.68
N ALA A 137 6.78 26.49 6.62
CA ALA A 137 6.19 26.60 7.97
C ALA A 137 6.31 25.33 8.82
N MET A 138 7.44 24.63 8.67
CA MET A 138 7.83 23.49 9.51
C MET A 138 8.56 24.00 10.76
N ALA A 139 8.30 23.36 11.90
CA ALA A 139 9.04 23.50 13.14
C ALA A 139 9.91 22.25 13.41
N PRO A 140 10.96 22.32 14.24
CA PRO A 140 11.74 21.17 14.63
C PRO A 140 10.88 20.00 15.14
N GLU A 141 11.29 18.78 14.80
CA GLU A 141 10.62 17.52 15.15
C GLU A 141 9.26 17.28 14.46
N GLU A 142 8.81 18.18 13.60
CA GLU A 142 7.66 17.92 12.74
C GLU A 142 8.08 17.10 11.53
N PHE A 143 7.16 16.25 11.05
CA PHE A 143 7.44 15.29 9.99
C PHE A 143 6.52 15.57 8.79
N THR A 144 7.06 15.65 7.58
CA THR A 144 6.28 15.98 6.37
C THR A 144 6.56 15.02 5.23
N LEU A 145 5.79 15.12 4.15
CA LEU A 145 5.95 14.35 2.91
C LEU A 145 5.92 12.84 3.17
N GLN A 146 5.06 12.39 4.09
CA GLN A 146 4.83 10.96 4.26
C GLN A 146 3.98 10.38 3.14
N ARG A 147 3.11 11.21 2.54
CA ARG A 147 2.32 10.90 1.36
C ARG A 147 2.08 12.15 0.54
N ILE A 148 1.85 11.96 -0.75
CA ILE A 148 1.35 12.98 -1.65
C ILE A 148 0.10 12.42 -2.32
N LEU A 149 -0.98 13.19 -2.33
CA LEU A 149 -2.07 13.01 -3.28
C LEU A 149 -1.86 13.96 -4.45
N GLY A 150 -1.94 13.42 -5.66
CA GLY A 150 -1.73 14.15 -6.89
C GLY A 150 -3.01 14.30 -7.69
N ASP A 151 -3.31 15.53 -8.08
CA ASP A 151 -4.37 15.89 -9.00
C ASP A 151 -3.76 16.86 -10.04
N PRO A 152 -4.26 16.90 -11.30
CA PRO A 152 -3.80 17.87 -12.29
C PRO A 152 -3.75 19.32 -11.78
N GLU A 153 -4.65 19.67 -10.84
CA GLU A 153 -4.88 21.03 -10.36
C GLU A 153 -4.48 21.26 -8.89
N PHE A 154 -3.97 20.25 -8.18
CA PHE A 154 -3.43 20.42 -6.83
C PHE A 154 -2.53 19.25 -6.40
N LEU A 155 -1.67 19.50 -5.42
CA LEU A 155 -1.09 18.45 -4.58
C LEU A 155 -1.51 18.64 -3.14
N LEU A 156 -1.61 17.53 -2.41
CA LEU A 156 -1.80 17.53 -0.96
C LEU A 156 -0.75 16.65 -0.31
N THR A 157 -0.12 17.16 0.75
CA THR A 157 0.78 16.39 1.62
C THR A 157 0.44 16.70 3.08
N ASN A 158 0.83 15.83 4.00
CA ASN A 158 0.62 16.06 5.43
C ASN A 158 1.88 16.61 6.12
N ILE A 159 1.66 17.40 7.17
CA ILE A 159 2.64 17.68 8.23
C ILE A 159 2.10 17.04 9.51
N LEU A 160 2.85 16.08 10.05
CA LEU A 160 2.66 15.59 11.40
C LEU A 160 3.20 16.59 12.40
N ARG A 161 2.29 17.13 13.21
CA ARG A 161 2.58 18.12 14.25
C ARG A 161 2.68 17.43 15.61
N LYS A 162 3.58 17.91 16.49
CA LYS A 162 3.78 17.37 17.85
C LYS A 162 2.91 18.08 18.91
N THR A 163 2.83 19.40 18.79
CA THR A 163 2.22 20.26 19.82
C THR A 163 0.77 20.63 19.50
N LYS A 164 0.38 20.61 18.23
CA LYS A 164 -0.94 20.94 17.71
C LYS A 164 -1.45 19.85 16.76
N SER A 165 -2.69 19.96 16.29
CA SER A 165 -3.25 19.05 15.29
C SER A 165 -2.36 19.02 14.05
N SER A 166 -2.19 17.82 13.48
CA SER A 166 -1.56 17.66 12.16
C SER A 166 -2.40 18.35 11.10
N GLU A 167 -1.77 18.73 9.99
CA GLU A 167 -2.44 19.47 8.93
C GLU A 167 -2.03 18.94 7.56
N ILE A 168 -2.85 19.25 6.56
CA ILE A 168 -2.55 18.99 5.16
C ILE A 168 -2.09 20.30 4.55
N ILE A 169 -0.99 20.28 3.82
CA ILE A 169 -0.53 21.40 3.00
C ILE A 169 -1.02 21.19 1.58
N SER A 170 -1.62 22.24 1.03
CA SER A 170 -2.09 22.27 -0.35
C SER A 170 -1.11 23.05 -1.22
N PHE A 171 -0.88 22.52 -2.42
CA PHE A 171 -0.16 23.18 -3.49
C PHE A 171 -1.06 23.30 -4.71
N VAL A 172 -0.88 24.36 -5.49
CA VAL A 172 -1.52 24.56 -6.80
C VAL A 172 -0.46 24.72 -7.88
N PRO A 173 -0.76 24.37 -9.14
CA PRO A 173 0.15 24.61 -10.25
C PRO A 173 0.41 26.11 -10.41
N ALA A 174 1.64 26.46 -10.75
CA ALA A 174 2.11 27.80 -11.08
C ALA A 174 3.06 27.72 -12.28
N GLN A 175 3.42 28.88 -12.87
CA GLN A 175 4.37 28.95 -13.99
C GLN A 175 4.04 27.94 -15.11
N GLY A 176 2.83 28.00 -15.68
CA GLY A 176 2.45 27.08 -16.75
C GLY A 176 2.29 25.60 -16.32
N ARG A 177 2.10 25.33 -15.02
CA ARG A 177 1.99 24.01 -14.37
C ARG A 177 3.32 23.28 -14.16
N GLU A 178 4.44 23.96 -14.39
CA GLU A 178 5.78 23.42 -14.14
C GLU A 178 6.10 23.37 -12.65
N VAL A 179 5.72 24.41 -11.89
CA VAL A 179 6.04 24.56 -10.47
C VAL A 179 4.80 24.37 -9.59
N TRP A 180 4.99 23.77 -8.43
CA TRP A 180 3.96 23.71 -7.39
C TRP A 180 4.15 24.84 -6.37
N LYS A 181 3.13 25.68 -6.20
CA LYS A 181 3.12 26.76 -5.21
C LYS A 181 2.23 26.36 -4.04
N GLN A 182 2.76 26.42 -2.82
CA GLN A 182 1.97 26.22 -1.61
C GLN A 182 0.85 27.27 -1.55
N SER A 183 -0.40 26.81 -1.49
CA SER A 183 -1.59 27.66 -1.56
C SER A 183 -2.28 27.83 -0.20
N GLY A 184 -2.05 26.92 0.74
CA GLY A 184 -2.64 27.00 2.08
C GLY A 184 -2.51 25.70 2.86
N SER A 185 -3.25 25.59 3.96
CA SER A 185 -3.39 24.35 4.73
C SER A 185 -4.84 24.00 5.01
N ILE A 186 -5.12 22.69 5.09
CA ILE A 186 -6.38 22.10 5.51
C ILE A 186 -6.15 21.57 6.92
N LYS A 187 -6.92 22.10 7.87
CA LYS A 187 -6.79 21.76 9.28
C LYS A 187 -7.92 20.83 9.69
N ALA A 188 -7.64 20.00 10.68
CA ALA A 188 -8.68 19.34 11.46
C ALA A 188 -9.73 20.38 11.93
N PRO A 189 -11.02 20.03 11.98
CA PRO A 189 -12.05 20.91 12.55
C PRO A 189 -11.69 21.38 13.97
N GLU A 190 -12.10 22.61 14.31
CA GLU A 190 -11.70 23.29 15.54
C GLU A 190 -12.14 22.55 16.82
N LYS A 191 -11.41 22.77 17.92
CA LYS A 191 -11.63 22.30 19.33
C LYS A 191 -10.91 21.02 19.76
N GLU A 192 -10.37 20.22 18.83
CA GLU A 192 -9.68 18.97 19.19
C GLU A 192 -8.23 18.94 18.68
N LYS A 193 -7.30 18.51 19.55
CA LYS A 193 -5.90 18.27 19.16
C LYS A 193 -5.81 16.90 18.49
N ILE A 194 -5.89 16.89 17.17
CA ILE A 194 -5.84 15.66 16.37
C ILE A 194 -4.42 15.44 15.84
N LEU A 195 -3.61 14.73 16.61
CA LEU A 195 -2.22 14.44 16.23
C LEU A 195 -2.12 13.60 14.95
N ASN A 196 -3.09 12.72 14.69
CA ASN A 196 -3.05 11.79 13.56
C ASN A 196 -3.92 12.22 12.37
N PHE A 197 -4.26 13.50 12.29
CA PHE A 197 -4.99 14.04 11.14
C PHE A 197 -4.15 13.85 9.87
N ALA A 198 -4.78 13.36 8.80
CA ALA A 198 -4.13 13.01 7.54
C ALA A 198 -3.16 11.81 7.62
N ALA A 199 -3.41 10.90 8.56
CA ALA A 199 -2.74 9.60 8.61
C ALA A 199 -3.10 8.67 7.44
N ALA A 200 -4.17 8.92 6.72
CA ALA A 200 -4.47 8.46 5.37
C ALA A 200 -5.30 9.54 4.66
N MET A 201 -5.20 9.60 3.33
CA MET A 201 -5.94 10.56 2.52
C MET A 201 -6.36 9.90 1.21
N ALA A 202 -7.51 10.28 0.68
CA ALA A 202 -7.95 9.92 -0.68
C ALA A 202 -8.79 11.05 -1.27
N HIS A 203 -8.80 11.20 -2.60
CA HIS A 203 -9.60 12.22 -3.26
C HIS A 203 -10.34 11.68 -4.50
N GLY A 204 -11.44 12.34 -4.83
CA GLY A 204 -12.29 12.03 -5.99
C GLY A 204 -13.39 13.08 -6.11
N ASN A 205 -13.72 13.52 -7.34
CA ASN A 205 -14.76 14.52 -7.61
C ASN A 205 -14.70 15.77 -6.70
N ASN A 206 -13.53 16.40 -6.58
CA ASN A 206 -13.30 17.57 -5.71
C ASN A 206 -13.61 17.33 -4.22
N ILE A 207 -13.69 16.08 -3.77
CA ILE A 207 -13.78 15.69 -2.36
C ILE A 207 -12.45 15.11 -1.93
N LEU A 208 -12.07 15.42 -0.69
CA LEU A 208 -10.93 14.87 0.02
C LEU A 208 -11.45 14.17 1.27
N ALA A 209 -11.16 12.88 1.41
CA ALA A 209 -11.32 12.13 2.64
C ALA A 209 -9.99 12.10 3.41
N VAL A 210 -10.07 12.35 4.72
CA VAL A 210 -8.90 12.47 5.61
C VAL A 210 -9.15 11.68 6.87
N SER A 211 -8.26 10.75 7.22
CA SER A 211 -8.43 9.96 8.43
C SER A 211 -7.76 10.57 9.67
N GLU A 212 -8.24 10.10 10.82
CA GLU A 212 -7.70 10.30 12.16
C GLU A 212 -7.30 8.95 12.78
N VAL A 213 -6.43 8.19 12.11
CA VAL A 213 -6.00 6.88 12.64
C VAL A 213 -4.55 6.91 13.07
N SER A 214 -4.32 6.36 14.25
CA SER A 214 -3.03 6.38 14.92
C SER A 214 -2.23 5.13 14.62
N ALA A 215 -1.30 5.17 13.64
CA ALA A 215 -0.51 4.00 13.23
C ALA A 215 0.99 4.17 13.44
N ARG A 216 1.40 5.04 14.39
CA ARG A 216 2.82 5.26 14.68
C ARG A 216 3.34 4.17 15.62
N PRO A 217 4.65 3.90 15.61
CA PRO A 217 5.26 3.06 16.64
C PRO A 217 5.27 3.73 18.02
N ASN A 218 5.34 2.92 19.08
CA ASN A 218 5.54 3.35 20.47
C ASN A 218 4.47 4.32 20.98
N GLN A 219 3.23 4.15 20.51
CA GLN A 219 2.12 4.97 20.95
C GLN A 219 1.61 4.54 22.31
N LYS A 220 1.25 5.53 23.12
CA LYS A 220 0.64 5.31 24.42
C LYS A 220 -0.85 5.08 24.25
N ASP A 221 -1.49 4.47 25.24
CA ASP A 221 -2.94 4.21 25.21
C ASP A 221 -3.77 5.47 24.95
N GLU A 222 -3.32 6.62 25.46
CA GLU A 222 -3.95 7.95 25.25
C GLU A 222 -3.84 8.49 23.83
N ASP A 223 -2.93 7.97 23.00
CA ASP A 223 -2.76 8.40 21.61
C ASP A 223 -3.76 7.72 20.66
N PHE A 224 -4.41 6.65 21.10
CA PHE A 224 -5.39 5.90 20.30
C PHE A 224 -6.79 6.48 20.46
N SER A 225 -7.47 6.73 19.34
CA SER A 225 -8.92 6.98 19.35
C SER A 225 -9.66 5.65 19.24
N SER A 226 -10.55 5.37 20.19
CA SER A 226 -11.45 4.21 20.10
C SER A 226 -12.54 4.37 19.05
N CYS A 227 -12.77 5.59 18.58
CA CYS A 227 -13.74 5.91 17.53
C CYS A 227 -13.12 6.94 16.56
N PRO A 228 -12.16 6.51 15.71
CA PRO A 228 -11.54 7.40 14.74
C PRO A 228 -12.54 7.83 13.67
N ARG A 229 -12.29 9.01 13.11
CA ARG A 229 -13.16 9.66 12.13
C ARG A 229 -12.48 9.73 10.76
N VAL A 230 -13.31 9.74 9.72
CA VAL A 230 -12.93 10.14 8.37
C VAL A 230 -13.60 11.49 8.07
N PHE A 231 -12.81 12.55 8.04
CA PHE A 231 -13.27 13.89 7.70
C PHE A 231 -13.37 14.04 6.19
N LEU A 232 -14.40 14.75 5.73
CA LEU A 232 -14.64 15.04 4.33
C LEU A 232 -14.51 16.53 4.09
N PHE A 233 -13.74 16.90 3.07
CA PHE A 233 -13.57 18.28 2.63
C PHE A 233 -13.96 18.41 1.17
N ALA A 234 -14.71 19.45 0.82
CA ALA A 234 -15.01 19.82 -0.55
C ALA A 234 -14.06 20.93 -1.01
N ARG A 235 -13.55 20.81 -2.24
CA ARG A 235 -12.82 21.89 -2.90
C ARG A 235 -13.80 22.92 -3.42
N THR A 236 -13.60 24.17 -3.02
CA THR A 236 -14.36 25.36 -3.43
C THR A 236 -13.41 26.38 -4.07
N PRO A 237 -13.92 27.41 -4.75
CA PRO A 237 -13.07 28.52 -5.22
C PRO A 237 -12.27 29.17 -4.09
N GLU A 238 -12.79 29.17 -2.87
CA GLU A 238 -12.14 29.72 -1.66
C GLU A 238 -11.23 28.71 -0.95
N GLY A 239 -10.94 27.56 -1.57
CA GLY A 239 -10.11 26.48 -1.03
C GLY A 239 -10.91 25.30 -0.48
N TRP A 240 -10.30 24.49 0.38
CA TRP A 240 -10.95 23.31 0.94
C TRP A 240 -11.83 23.67 2.14
N LYS A 241 -13.08 23.20 2.14
CA LYS A 241 -14.07 23.42 3.20
C LYS A 241 -14.54 22.10 3.78
N ALA A 242 -14.59 22.00 5.11
CA ALA A 242 -15.14 20.82 5.77
C ALA A 242 -16.61 20.63 5.36
N GLN A 243 -16.96 19.42 4.95
CA GLN A 243 -18.30 19.05 4.49
C GLN A 243 -18.98 18.04 5.42
N GLY A 244 -18.23 17.21 6.13
CA GLY A 244 -18.81 16.23 7.04
C GLY A 244 -17.80 15.27 7.64
N VAL A 245 -18.30 14.30 8.38
CA VAL A 245 -17.55 13.23 9.03
C VAL A 245 -18.27 11.91 8.81
N ILE A 246 -17.50 10.86 8.56
CA ILE A 246 -17.92 9.47 8.61
C ILE A 246 -17.25 8.84 9.83
N GLN A 247 -18.02 8.09 10.63
CA GLN A 247 -17.56 7.38 11.81
C GLN A 247 -18.39 6.11 12.03
N ARG A 248 -17.83 5.14 12.76
CA ARG A 248 -18.52 3.91 13.18
C ARG A 248 -19.05 4.02 14.62
N ASP A 249 -19.80 3.00 15.07
CA ASP A 249 -20.29 2.97 16.46
C ASP A 249 -19.12 2.78 17.43
N ALA A 250 -18.96 3.74 18.35
CA ALA A 250 -17.90 3.72 19.35
C ALA A 250 -17.96 2.48 20.27
N LYS A 251 -19.13 1.85 20.44
CA LYS A 251 -19.29 0.62 21.24
C LYS A 251 -18.49 -0.55 20.70
N ASN A 252 -18.17 -0.52 19.41
CA ASN A 252 -17.43 -1.58 18.73
C ASN A 252 -15.90 -1.35 18.72
N THR A 253 -15.45 -0.27 19.36
CA THR A 253 -14.04 0.16 19.41
C THR A 253 -13.33 0.02 18.06
N PRO A 254 -13.80 0.71 17.01
CA PRO A 254 -13.23 0.65 15.67
C PRO A 254 -11.87 1.38 15.59
N TRP A 255 -10.90 1.03 16.45
CA TRP A 255 -9.58 1.66 16.63
C TRP A 255 -8.86 2.03 15.32
N TRP A 256 -9.16 1.29 14.25
CA TRP A 256 -8.46 1.36 12.97
C TRP A 256 -9.34 1.80 11.79
N PHE A 257 -10.58 2.26 12.04
CA PHE A 257 -11.46 2.74 10.98
C PHE A 257 -10.88 3.98 10.30
N GLY A 258 -10.54 3.85 9.01
CA GLY A 258 -9.84 4.89 8.24
C GLY A 258 -8.32 4.72 8.17
N ILE A 259 -7.77 3.56 8.57
CA ILE A 259 -6.33 3.29 8.41
C ILE A 259 -5.88 3.38 6.95
N SER A 260 -6.78 3.01 6.04
CA SER A 260 -6.60 3.10 4.59
C SER A 260 -7.85 3.73 3.99
N LEU A 261 -7.64 4.60 3.00
CA LEU A 261 -8.69 5.30 2.27
C LEU A 261 -8.38 5.17 0.78
N ALA A 262 -9.40 4.89 -0.02
CA ALA A 262 -9.32 4.99 -1.48
C ALA A 262 -10.63 5.59 -2.00
N MET A 263 -10.54 6.50 -2.95
CA MET A 263 -11.68 7.22 -3.49
C MET A 263 -11.55 7.31 -5.01
N ASP A 264 -12.64 7.08 -5.72
CA ASP A 264 -12.74 7.36 -7.14
C ASP A 264 -14.15 7.87 -7.44
N GLY A 265 -14.21 9.03 -8.11
CA GLY A 265 -15.46 9.76 -8.31
C GLY A 265 -16.20 9.98 -6.98
N ASP A 266 -17.42 9.44 -6.91
CA ASP A 266 -18.34 9.54 -5.77
C ASP A 266 -18.31 8.30 -4.85
N THR A 267 -17.35 7.39 -5.02
CA THR A 267 -17.19 6.20 -4.17
C THR A 267 -15.98 6.34 -3.26
N LEU A 268 -16.15 6.04 -1.97
CA LEU A 268 -15.10 6.03 -0.95
C LEU A 268 -15.08 4.66 -0.28
N ALA A 269 -13.94 3.96 -0.36
CA ALA A 269 -13.67 2.77 0.43
C ALA A 269 -12.83 3.16 1.67
N VAL A 270 -13.22 2.63 2.83
CA VAL A 270 -12.60 2.88 4.13
C VAL A 270 -12.22 1.56 4.77
N GLY A 271 -10.93 1.35 5.02
CA GLY A 271 -10.44 0.18 5.72
C GLY A 271 -10.74 0.22 7.23
N ASN A 272 -11.17 -0.92 7.78
CA ASN A 272 -11.39 -1.13 9.20
C ASN A 272 -10.87 -2.51 9.59
N PRO A 273 -9.54 -2.73 9.57
CA PRO A 273 -8.99 -4.00 10.03
C PRO A 273 -9.30 -4.17 11.52
N ASN A 274 -9.43 -5.42 11.95
CA ASN A 274 -9.63 -5.72 13.35
C ASN A 274 -8.39 -5.35 14.16
N ALA A 275 -7.19 -5.60 13.64
CA ALA A 275 -5.95 -5.21 14.28
C ALA A 275 -4.85 -4.88 13.26
N LEU A 276 -3.88 -4.07 13.68
CA LEU A 276 -2.65 -3.82 12.92
C LEU A 276 -1.48 -4.65 13.46
N LEU A 277 -0.49 -4.88 12.60
CA LEU A 277 0.79 -5.44 13.01
C LEU A 277 1.40 -4.57 14.12
N PRO A 278 1.66 -5.10 15.34
CA PRO A 278 2.33 -4.34 16.36
C PRO A 278 3.77 -4.04 15.90
N PHE A 279 4.28 -2.87 16.23
CA PHE A 279 5.72 -2.67 16.20
C PHE A 279 6.37 -3.55 17.28
N THR A 280 7.67 -3.82 17.18
CA THR A 280 8.38 -4.91 17.91
C THR A 280 8.09 -5.04 19.41
N THR A 281 7.62 -3.97 20.07
CA THR A 281 7.29 -3.88 21.49
C THR A 281 5.82 -3.54 21.79
N ASP A 282 5.00 -3.26 20.78
CA ASP A 282 3.61 -2.82 20.95
C ASP A 282 2.69 -4.01 21.20
N LYS A 283 1.61 -3.78 21.95
CA LYS A 283 0.56 -4.78 22.16
C LYS A 283 -0.39 -4.80 20.97
N LEU A 284 -0.81 -5.99 20.56
CA LEU A 284 -1.91 -6.13 19.60
C LEU A 284 -3.18 -5.52 20.21
N ARG A 285 -3.84 -4.63 19.46
CA ARG A 285 -5.09 -3.96 19.87
C ARG A 285 -6.21 -4.33 18.89
N PRO A 286 -7.00 -5.38 19.19
CA PRO A 286 -8.12 -5.77 18.35
C PRO A 286 -9.34 -4.87 18.57
N SER A 287 -10.07 -4.59 17.50
CA SER A 287 -11.43 -4.06 17.52
C SER A 287 -12.42 -5.14 17.96
N LEU A 288 -13.62 -4.73 18.39
CA LEU A 288 -14.71 -5.67 18.71
C LEU A 288 -15.51 -6.08 17.46
N GLU A 289 -15.33 -5.35 16.35
CA GLU A 289 -15.84 -5.69 15.03
C GLU A 289 -14.90 -6.60 14.24
N PRO A 290 -15.43 -7.46 13.35
CA PRO A 290 -14.59 -8.19 12.41
C PRO A 290 -13.87 -7.23 11.45
N ALA A 291 -12.74 -7.69 10.89
CA ALA A 291 -12.02 -6.92 9.89
C ALA A 291 -12.89 -6.71 8.64
N MET A 292 -12.96 -5.48 8.15
CA MET A 292 -13.85 -5.14 7.04
C MET A 292 -13.35 -3.95 6.21
N VAL A 293 -13.96 -3.77 5.04
CA VAL A 293 -13.90 -2.53 4.25
C VAL A 293 -15.30 -1.97 4.13
N CYS A 294 -15.48 -0.71 4.50
CA CYS A 294 -16.76 0.00 4.39
C CYS A 294 -16.74 0.84 3.11
N VAL A 295 -17.70 0.61 2.20
CA VAL A 295 -17.85 1.39 0.98
C VAL A 295 -19.00 2.37 1.14
N TYR A 296 -18.70 3.64 0.92
CA TYR A 296 -19.65 4.75 0.95
C TYR A 296 -19.81 5.33 -0.45
N THR A 297 -21.00 5.80 -0.77
CA THR A 297 -21.28 6.58 -1.97
C THR A 297 -21.87 7.93 -1.65
N LYS A 298 -21.45 8.93 -2.40
CA LYS A 298 -21.99 10.28 -2.31
C LYS A 298 -23.37 10.32 -2.95
N SER A 299 -24.33 10.86 -2.22
CA SER A 299 -25.69 11.13 -2.68
C SER A 299 -26.02 12.62 -2.53
N ALA A 300 -27.19 13.04 -3.03
CA ALA A 300 -27.66 14.41 -2.88
C ALA A 300 -27.77 14.87 -1.41
N THR A 301 -27.98 13.94 -0.48
CA THR A 301 -28.10 14.22 0.97
C THR A 301 -26.81 13.94 1.74
N GLY A 302 -25.67 13.78 1.06
CA GLY A 302 -24.38 13.43 1.67
C GLY A 302 -23.95 11.98 1.42
N TRP A 303 -22.93 11.54 2.14
CA TRP A 303 -22.35 10.20 2.00
C TRP A 303 -23.20 9.16 2.71
N LYS A 304 -23.49 8.04 2.03
CA LYS A 304 -24.27 6.91 2.56
C LYS A 304 -23.42 5.65 2.50
N LEU A 305 -23.54 4.80 3.52
CA LEU A 305 -22.94 3.48 3.51
C LEU A 305 -23.66 2.64 2.45
N GLU A 306 -22.93 2.18 1.46
CA GLU A 306 -23.43 1.28 0.42
C GLU A 306 -23.29 -0.18 0.84
N GLN A 307 -22.11 -0.55 1.34
CA GLN A 307 -21.82 -1.94 1.71
C GLN A 307 -20.72 -2.02 2.77
N GLU A 308 -20.89 -2.95 3.71
CA GLU A 308 -19.82 -3.43 4.57
C GLU A 308 -19.31 -4.77 4.00
N ILE A 309 -18.04 -4.80 3.63
CA ILE A 309 -17.38 -5.97 3.08
C ILE A 309 -16.59 -6.60 4.23
N ALA A 310 -17.22 -7.54 4.94
CA ALA A 310 -16.55 -8.31 5.98
C ALA A 310 -15.49 -9.25 5.39
N SER A 311 -14.42 -9.53 6.15
CA SER A 311 -13.38 -10.46 5.71
C SER A 311 -13.86 -11.90 5.56
N THR A 312 -14.97 -12.28 6.21
CA THR A 312 -15.53 -13.64 6.18
C THR A 312 -15.79 -14.09 4.73
N GLY A 313 -15.23 -15.24 4.35
CA GLY A 313 -15.32 -15.77 2.99
C GLY A 313 -14.35 -15.15 1.99
N LEU A 314 -13.58 -14.12 2.38
CA LEU A 314 -12.54 -13.47 1.58
C LEU A 314 -11.14 -13.69 2.14
N SER A 315 -11.01 -13.64 3.47
CA SER A 315 -9.73 -13.74 4.18
C SER A 315 -9.96 -14.09 5.65
N PRO A 316 -9.24 -15.05 6.22
CA PRO A 316 -9.27 -15.32 7.65
C PRO A 316 -8.48 -14.30 8.48
N TRP A 317 -7.73 -13.40 7.84
CA TRP A 317 -6.78 -12.52 8.51
C TRP A 317 -7.39 -11.24 9.07
N GLN A 318 -7.01 -10.90 10.31
CA GLN A 318 -7.49 -9.72 11.05
C GLN A 318 -7.07 -8.38 10.44
N GLY A 319 -6.04 -8.37 9.58
CA GLY A 319 -5.57 -7.19 8.86
C GLY A 319 -6.30 -6.90 7.54
N PHE A 320 -7.43 -7.56 7.25
CA PHE A 320 -8.24 -7.26 6.04
C PHE A 320 -8.63 -5.77 6.02
N GLY A 321 -8.30 -5.07 4.93
CA GLY A 321 -8.55 -3.63 4.79
C GLY A 321 -7.38 -2.74 5.26
N ILE A 322 -6.24 -3.31 5.65
CA ILE A 322 -5.06 -2.51 6.05
C ILE A 322 -4.48 -1.66 4.91
N ASN A 323 -4.64 -2.11 3.66
CA ASN A 323 -4.32 -1.34 2.46
C ASN A 323 -5.36 -1.65 1.39
N ILE A 324 -5.83 -0.61 0.71
CA ILE A 324 -6.88 -0.70 -0.29
C ILE A 324 -6.54 0.18 -1.49
N ALA A 325 -6.98 -0.23 -2.67
CA ALA A 325 -6.96 0.59 -3.86
C ALA A 325 -8.31 0.46 -4.58
N LEU A 326 -8.83 1.57 -5.11
CA LEU A 326 -10.15 1.67 -5.73
C LEU A 326 -10.02 2.45 -7.04
N LYS A 327 -10.60 1.91 -8.12
CA LYS A 327 -10.79 2.64 -9.38
C LYS A 327 -12.04 2.11 -10.09
N GLY A 328 -13.01 2.98 -10.35
CA GLY A 328 -14.32 2.63 -10.87
C GLY A 328 -14.96 1.53 -10.03
N ASP A 329 -15.34 0.44 -10.70
CA ASP A 329 -15.97 -0.73 -10.07
C ASP A 329 -14.97 -1.78 -9.57
N LEU A 330 -13.68 -1.45 -9.44
CA LEU A 330 -12.65 -2.39 -9.02
C LEU A 330 -12.01 -1.97 -7.69
N LEU A 331 -12.02 -2.89 -6.74
CA LEU A 331 -11.45 -2.72 -5.40
C LEU A 331 -10.44 -3.84 -5.12
N ALA A 332 -9.21 -3.48 -4.77
CA ALA A 332 -8.21 -4.41 -4.26
C ALA A 332 -8.03 -4.19 -2.75
N VAL A 333 -8.00 -5.28 -1.97
CA VAL A 333 -7.94 -5.25 -0.51
C VAL A 333 -6.84 -6.18 -0.02
N ARG A 334 -5.82 -5.59 0.63
CA ARG A 334 -4.80 -6.35 1.34
C ARG A 334 -5.32 -6.87 2.67
N SER A 335 -4.89 -8.08 3.00
CA SER A 335 -5.17 -8.77 4.26
C SER A 335 -3.88 -9.39 4.77
N VAL A 336 -3.62 -9.29 6.07
CA VAL A 336 -2.41 -9.84 6.71
C VAL A 336 -2.77 -10.34 8.10
N ASN A 337 -2.17 -11.43 8.56
CA ASN A 337 -2.26 -11.77 9.98
C ASN A 337 -1.36 -10.83 10.80
N PRO A 338 -1.92 -9.97 11.67
CA PRO A 338 -1.14 -9.03 12.46
C PRO A 338 -0.33 -9.70 13.58
N SER A 339 -0.62 -10.96 13.92
CA SER A 339 0.09 -11.71 14.96
C SER A 339 1.20 -12.61 14.42
N ASN A 340 1.17 -12.96 13.12
CA ASN A 340 2.09 -13.93 12.55
C ASN A 340 3.30 -13.28 11.87
N ARG A 341 4.46 -13.90 12.05
CA ARG A 341 5.73 -13.57 11.36
C ARG A 341 6.04 -14.58 10.24
N GLU A 342 5.09 -15.38 9.80
CA GLU A 342 5.19 -16.31 8.67
C GLU A 342 4.05 -15.99 7.67
N ASP A 343 4.28 -16.22 6.37
CA ASP A 343 3.72 -15.49 5.21
C ASP A 343 2.18 -15.53 4.94
N GLU A 344 1.36 -15.15 5.93
CA GLU A 344 -0.10 -15.09 5.86
C GLU A 344 -0.62 -13.73 5.36
N ILE A 345 -0.55 -13.55 4.04
CA ILE A 345 -0.91 -12.29 3.36
C ILE A 345 -1.65 -12.56 2.07
N ASP A 346 -2.76 -11.87 1.85
CA ASP A 346 -3.54 -11.95 0.61
C ASP A 346 -3.89 -10.56 0.06
N VAL A 347 -4.07 -10.48 -1.25
CA VAL A 347 -4.68 -9.32 -1.92
C VAL A 347 -5.94 -9.82 -2.62
N ASN A 348 -7.09 -9.52 -2.04
CA ASN A 348 -8.40 -9.88 -2.56
C ASN A 348 -8.89 -8.83 -3.53
N VAL A 349 -9.58 -9.26 -4.59
CA VAL A 349 -10.17 -8.38 -5.59
C VAL A 349 -11.67 -8.49 -5.53
N LEU A 350 -12.33 -7.33 -5.50
CA LEU A 350 -13.78 -7.22 -5.57
C LEU A 350 -14.19 -6.36 -6.76
N ARG A 351 -15.35 -6.70 -7.33
CA ARG A 351 -16.00 -5.98 -8.42
C ARG A 351 -17.36 -5.51 -8.00
N ARG A 352 -17.70 -4.25 -8.27
CA ARG A 352 -19.07 -3.77 -8.17
C ARG A 352 -19.86 -4.25 -9.39
N VAL A 353 -20.89 -5.07 -9.15
CA VAL A 353 -21.84 -5.56 -10.16
C VAL A 353 -23.24 -5.31 -9.63
N ASN A 354 -24.07 -4.59 -10.41
CA ASN A 354 -25.44 -4.25 -10.03
C ASN A 354 -25.55 -3.61 -8.63
N GLY A 355 -24.61 -2.75 -8.26
CA GLY A 355 -24.59 -2.06 -6.96
C GLY A 355 -24.05 -2.89 -5.78
N HIS A 356 -23.51 -4.09 -6.03
CA HIS A 356 -22.93 -4.94 -4.98
C HIS A 356 -21.48 -5.30 -5.29
N TRP A 357 -20.62 -5.22 -4.28
CA TRP A 357 -19.25 -5.70 -4.35
C TRP A 357 -19.20 -7.20 -4.15
N ILE A 358 -18.77 -7.92 -5.19
CA ILE A 358 -18.60 -9.37 -5.20
C ILE A 358 -17.11 -9.73 -5.35
N SER A 359 -16.69 -10.84 -4.75
CA SER A 359 -15.31 -11.32 -4.88
C SER A 359 -15.02 -11.80 -6.31
N GLU A 360 -13.88 -11.39 -6.86
CA GLU A 360 -13.29 -11.92 -8.10
C GLU A 360 -12.07 -12.80 -7.83
N GLY A 361 -11.78 -13.12 -6.56
CA GLY A 361 -10.68 -13.97 -6.12
C GLY A 361 -9.47 -13.19 -5.59
N THR A 362 -8.36 -13.92 -5.40
CA THR A 362 -7.11 -13.41 -4.82
C THR A 362 -6.03 -13.29 -5.89
N LEU A 363 -5.22 -12.24 -5.81
CA LEU A 363 -4.05 -12.07 -6.68
C LEU A 363 -2.89 -12.89 -6.14
N ASN A 364 -2.40 -13.84 -6.93
CA ASN A 364 -1.22 -14.64 -6.59
C ASN A 364 -0.15 -14.45 -7.66
N PRO A 365 1.12 -14.19 -7.29
CA PRO A 365 2.22 -14.25 -8.24
C PRO A 365 2.22 -15.59 -8.98
N ASP A 366 2.56 -15.57 -10.25
CA ASP A 366 2.77 -16.77 -11.05
C ASP A 366 4.05 -17.50 -10.59
N VAL A 367 4.24 -18.70 -11.10
CA VAL A 367 5.33 -19.61 -10.74
C VAL A 367 6.72 -18.96 -10.78
N GLY A 368 7.60 -19.47 -9.90
CA GLY A 368 9.00 -19.05 -9.82
C GLY A 368 9.29 -17.92 -8.83
N VAL A 369 8.27 -17.33 -8.20
CA VAL A 369 8.45 -16.28 -7.18
C VAL A 369 7.78 -16.68 -5.87
N THR A 370 8.53 -16.54 -4.79
CA THR A 370 8.00 -16.66 -3.43
C THR A 370 7.50 -15.30 -2.98
N LYS A 371 6.22 -15.23 -2.64
CA LYS A 371 5.57 -14.08 -2.00
C LYS A 371 6.22 -13.81 -0.64
N GLY A 372 6.59 -12.56 -0.39
CA GLY A 372 7.09 -12.11 0.90
C GLY A 372 6.07 -11.30 1.68
N LYS A 373 6.46 -10.84 2.87
CA LYS A 373 5.56 -10.06 3.74
C LYS A 373 5.18 -8.68 3.19
N GLY A 374 5.93 -8.21 2.19
CA GLY A 374 5.68 -6.96 1.51
C GLY A 374 4.53 -7.03 0.52
N TYR A 375 3.96 -8.21 0.25
CA TYR A 375 2.96 -8.39 -0.78
C TYR A 375 1.72 -7.51 -0.57
N GLY A 376 1.44 -6.65 -1.54
CA GLY A 376 0.36 -5.66 -1.50
C GLY A 376 0.61 -4.49 -0.54
N PHE A 377 1.84 -4.30 -0.07
CA PHE A 377 2.16 -3.13 0.76
C PHE A 377 1.96 -1.83 -0.03
N ALA A 378 2.30 -1.86 -1.32
CA ALA A 378 1.90 -0.86 -2.29
C ALA A 378 0.88 -1.48 -3.26
N LEU A 379 -0.30 -0.85 -3.37
CA LEU A 379 -1.37 -1.24 -4.28
C LEU A 379 -1.82 -0.04 -5.09
N ALA A 380 -2.01 -0.24 -6.39
CA ALA A 380 -2.58 0.78 -7.27
C ALA A 380 -3.41 0.13 -8.37
N ILE A 381 -4.44 0.83 -8.84
CA ILE A 381 -5.35 0.35 -9.88
C ILE A 381 -5.48 1.44 -10.94
N ASP A 382 -5.30 1.06 -12.20
CA ASP A 382 -5.63 1.93 -13.32
C ASP A 382 -6.01 1.11 -14.55
N GLN A 383 -6.97 1.63 -15.33
CA GLN A 383 -7.45 1.01 -16.57
C GLN A 383 -7.74 -0.50 -16.44
N GLY A 384 -8.38 -0.91 -15.34
CA GLY A 384 -8.77 -2.31 -15.07
C GLY A 384 -7.62 -3.26 -14.68
N ARG A 385 -6.40 -2.75 -14.49
CA ARG A 385 -5.23 -3.52 -14.01
C ARG A 385 -4.88 -3.18 -12.58
N ILE A 386 -4.29 -4.14 -11.87
CA ILE A 386 -3.88 -3.99 -10.46
C ILE A 386 -2.37 -4.17 -10.38
N CYS A 387 -1.67 -3.15 -9.87
CA CYS A 387 -0.26 -3.23 -9.52
C CYS A 387 -0.11 -3.58 -8.03
N VAL A 388 0.72 -4.59 -7.74
CA VAL A 388 0.98 -5.12 -6.40
C VAL A 388 2.48 -5.10 -6.16
N GLY A 389 2.94 -4.30 -5.20
CA GLY A 389 4.33 -4.29 -4.77
C GLY A 389 4.60 -5.33 -3.68
N ASP A 390 5.78 -5.93 -3.73
CA ASP A 390 6.30 -6.84 -2.70
C ASP A 390 7.80 -6.69 -2.55
N ALA A 391 8.21 -5.90 -1.56
CA ALA A 391 9.62 -5.64 -1.31
C ALA A 391 10.40 -6.83 -0.74
N LEU A 392 9.71 -7.90 -0.37
CA LEU A 392 10.30 -9.11 0.21
C LEU A 392 10.08 -10.33 -0.67
N ALA A 393 9.57 -10.15 -1.90
CA ALA A 393 9.49 -11.23 -2.87
C ALA A 393 10.88 -11.75 -3.22
N VAL A 394 10.99 -13.07 -3.37
CA VAL A 394 12.24 -13.76 -3.71
C VAL A 394 12.04 -14.57 -4.98
N GLU A 395 12.96 -14.41 -5.94
CA GLU A 395 12.99 -15.17 -7.20
C GLU A 395 14.37 -15.83 -7.35
N GLY A 396 14.44 -17.12 -7.03
CA GLY A 396 15.72 -17.84 -6.96
C GLY A 396 16.65 -17.22 -5.91
N LYS A 397 17.75 -16.59 -6.35
CA LYS A 397 18.71 -15.90 -5.47
C LYS A 397 18.49 -14.39 -5.39
N ASP A 398 17.57 -13.85 -6.17
CA ASP A 398 17.28 -12.42 -6.19
C ASP A 398 16.27 -12.07 -5.10
N THR A 399 16.71 -11.26 -4.14
CA THR A 399 15.92 -10.80 -2.99
C THR A 399 15.60 -9.31 -3.08
N ASN A 400 15.68 -8.70 -4.27
CA ASN A 400 15.40 -7.28 -4.43
C ASN A 400 13.91 -6.93 -4.39
N GLY A 401 13.01 -7.88 -4.11
CA GLY A 401 11.57 -7.66 -4.21
C GLY A 401 11.06 -7.61 -5.65
N ARG A 402 9.75 -7.52 -5.82
CA ARG A 402 9.04 -7.54 -7.11
C ARG A 402 7.86 -6.58 -7.10
N VAL A 403 7.45 -6.17 -8.29
CA VAL A 403 6.12 -5.59 -8.51
C VAL A 403 5.42 -6.44 -9.56
N PHE A 404 4.17 -6.79 -9.29
CA PHE A 404 3.35 -7.63 -10.14
C PHE A 404 2.22 -6.79 -10.72
N VAL A 405 1.91 -6.96 -12.00
CA VAL A 405 0.79 -6.29 -12.65
C VAL A 405 -0.18 -7.33 -13.16
N PHE A 406 -1.38 -7.29 -12.60
CA PHE A 406 -2.44 -8.26 -12.88
C PHE A 406 -3.49 -7.69 -13.82
N GLU A 407 -3.99 -8.56 -14.70
CA GLU A 407 -5.09 -8.26 -15.60
C GLU A 407 -6.13 -9.39 -15.54
N LYS A 408 -7.40 -9.03 -15.61
CA LYS A 408 -8.49 -10.01 -15.61
C LYS A 408 -8.58 -10.70 -16.97
N SER A 409 -8.65 -12.03 -16.95
CA SER A 409 -8.82 -12.89 -18.13
C SER A 409 -10.05 -13.79 -17.97
N ALA A 410 -10.35 -14.61 -18.98
CA ALA A 410 -11.40 -15.63 -18.90
C ALA A 410 -11.16 -16.65 -17.76
N ASN A 411 -9.89 -16.87 -17.37
CA ASN A 411 -9.52 -17.80 -16.31
C ASN A 411 -9.28 -17.08 -14.96
N GLY A 412 -9.86 -15.89 -14.78
CA GLY A 412 -9.64 -15.05 -13.60
C GLY A 412 -8.44 -14.11 -13.75
N TRP A 413 -7.98 -13.57 -12.62
CA TRP A 413 -6.85 -12.64 -12.56
C TRP A 413 -5.52 -13.35 -12.84
N GLN A 414 -4.72 -12.79 -13.76
CA GLN A 414 -3.43 -13.35 -14.15
C GLN A 414 -2.33 -12.30 -14.03
N GLU A 415 -1.16 -12.69 -13.52
CA GLU A 415 0.05 -11.88 -13.61
C GLU A 415 0.44 -11.73 -15.10
N LYS A 416 0.52 -10.51 -15.59
CA LYS A 416 0.91 -10.21 -16.98
C LYS A 416 2.30 -9.61 -17.07
N TRP A 417 2.67 -8.76 -16.11
CA TRP A 417 4.01 -8.19 -16.01
C TRP A 417 4.60 -8.44 -14.63
N ARG A 418 5.88 -8.83 -14.62
CA ARG A 418 6.73 -8.92 -13.44
C ARG A 418 7.80 -7.86 -13.54
N LEU A 419 7.76 -6.84 -12.71
CA LEU A 419 8.78 -5.80 -12.68
C LEU A 419 9.89 -6.20 -11.72
N ALA A 420 11.12 -6.10 -12.19
CA ALA A 420 12.31 -6.35 -11.38
C ALA A 420 13.38 -5.30 -11.71
N PRO A 421 14.02 -4.69 -10.70
CA PRO A 421 15.01 -3.66 -10.92
C PRO A 421 16.28 -4.27 -11.52
N LYS A 422 16.87 -3.62 -12.53
CA LYS A 422 18.26 -3.88 -12.96
C LYS A 422 19.23 -2.97 -12.19
N ALA A 423 18.80 -1.75 -11.91
CA ALA A 423 19.53 -0.79 -11.11
C ALA A 423 19.67 -1.26 -9.66
N LEU A 424 20.75 -0.79 -9.02
CA LEU A 424 20.94 -0.97 -7.59
C LEU A 424 19.80 -0.29 -6.81
N VAL A 425 19.16 -1.06 -5.94
CA VAL A 425 18.13 -0.63 -4.99
C VAL A 425 18.55 -0.99 -3.58
N SER A 426 18.02 -0.27 -2.59
CA SER A 426 18.23 -0.64 -1.19
C SER A 426 17.55 -2.00 -0.90
N PRO A 427 18.14 -2.86 -0.06
CA PRO A 427 17.49 -4.09 0.37
C PRO A 427 16.09 -3.82 0.91
N ASN A 428 15.14 -4.69 0.58
CA ASN A 428 13.76 -4.62 1.04
C ASN A 428 13.03 -3.30 0.68
N SER A 429 13.42 -2.63 -0.42
CA SER A 429 12.84 -1.33 -0.81
C SER A 429 12.01 -1.34 -2.10
N PHE A 430 12.41 -2.09 -3.13
CA PHE A 430 11.70 -2.08 -4.41
C PHE A 430 10.35 -2.79 -4.29
N GLY A 431 9.27 -2.07 -4.57
CA GLY A 431 7.90 -2.54 -4.32
C GLY A 431 7.28 -2.04 -3.00
N THR A 432 8.00 -1.26 -2.19
CA THR A 432 7.41 -0.59 -1.00
C THR A 432 6.59 0.65 -1.35
N ALA A 433 6.95 1.35 -2.42
CA ALA A 433 6.28 2.56 -2.89
C ALA A 433 6.18 2.50 -4.42
N LEU A 434 4.96 2.63 -4.93
CA LEU A 434 4.69 2.70 -6.37
C LEU A 434 3.50 3.60 -6.66
N VAL A 435 3.46 4.12 -7.88
CA VAL A 435 2.26 4.71 -8.49
C VAL A 435 2.06 4.13 -9.88
N PHE A 436 0.79 3.99 -10.27
CA PHE A 436 0.41 3.39 -11.53
C PHE A 436 -0.57 4.28 -12.27
N GLN A 437 -0.20 4.68 -13.48
CA GLN A 437 -1.06 5.32 -14.45
C GLN A 437 -0.69 4.75 -15.81
N TRP A 438 -1.55 3.92 -16.37
CA TRP A 438 -1.28 3.18 -17.59
C TRP A 438 -0.80 4.10 -18.72
N PRO A 439 0.31 3.78 -19.42
CA PRO A 439 1.10 2.54 -19.34
C PRO A 439 2.29 2.60 -18.34
N TRP A 440 2.38 3.61 -17.50
CA TRP A 440 3.54 3.86 -16.63
C TRP A 440 3.35 3.32 -15.21
N VAL A 441 4.36 2.60 -14.74
CA VAL A 441 4.57 2.30 -13.32
C VAL A 441 5.84 3.01 -12.87
N ALA A 442 5.74 3.84 -11.84
CA ALA A 442 6.90 4.39 -11.15
C ALA A 442 7.08 3.67 -9.83
N VAL A 443 8.28 3.13 -9.56
CA VAL A 443 8.62 2.45 -8.30
C VAL A 443 9.74 3.22 -7.62
N GLY A 444 9.59 3.44 -6.31
CA GLY A 444 10.53 4.24 -5.53
C GLY A 444 11.95 3.67 -5.53
N ARG A 445 12.94 4.55 -5.71
CA ARG A 445 14.36 4.24 -5.53
C ARG A 445 14.93 5.15 -4.45
N ILE A 446 14.82 4.67 -3.22
CA ILE A 446 15.11 5.44 -2.02
C ILE A 446 16.61 5.76 -1.94
N ARG A 447 16.93 7.01 -1.60
CA ARG A 447 18.29 7.47 -1.32
C ARG A 447 19.00 6.57 -0.29
N SER A 448 20.27 6.31 -0.52
CA SER A 448 21.14 5.55 0.38
C SER A 448 22.61 5.90 0.13
N GLU A 449 23.20 6.69 1.03
CA GLU A 449 24.62 7.07 0.97
C GLU A 449 25.51 5.81 1.01
N ARG A 450 25.18 4.88 1.92
CA ARG A 450 25.89 3.61 2.11
C ARG A 450 25.99 2.78 0.83
N LEU A 451 24.98 2.86 -0.04
CA LEU A 451 24.91 2.10 -1.28
C LEU A 451 25.26 2.96 -2.51
N GLY A 452 25.61 4.23 -2.34
CA GLY A 452 25.85 5.16 -3.45
C GLY A 452 24.60 5.51 -4.26
N ILE A 453 23.41 5.39 -3.66
CA ILE A 453 22.14 5.82 -4.28
C ILE A 453 21.87 7.25 -3.84
N GLU A 454 22.53 8.22 -4.48
CA GLU A 454 22.29 9.64 -4.26
C GLU A 454 22.08 10.32 -5.61
N PRO A 455 21.07 11.18 -5.78
CA PRO A 455 20.18 11.75 -4.76
C PRO A 455 18.90 10.94 -4.47
N GLY A 456 18.78 9.73 -5.03
CA GLY A 456 17.52 8.96 -4.99
C GLY A 456 16.50 9.46 -6.01
N GLY A 457 15.37 8.75 -6.14
CA GLY A 457 14.36 9.05 -7.16
C GLY A 457 13.40 7.89 -7.42
N ALA A 458 13.18 7.54 -8.68
CA ALA A 458 12.30 6.44 -9.08
C ALA A 458 12.81 5.67 -10.29
N LEU A 459 12.41 4.41 -10.37
CA LEU A 459 12.53 3.52 -11.52
C LEU A 459 11.22 3.56 -12.30
N LEU A 460 11.29 3.88 -13.60
CA LEU A 460 10.12 4.01 -14.46
C LEU A 460 10.03 2.82 -15.40
N PHE A 461 8.87 2.17 -15.40
CA PHE A 461 8.54 1.04 -16.25
C PHE A 461 7.42 1.47 -17.19
N LYS A 462 7.64 1.30 -18.49
CA LYS A 462 6.59 1.45 -19.50
C LYS A 462 6.07 0.07 -19.86
N LEU A 463 4.79 -0.16 -19.65
CA LEU A 463 4.13 -1.42 -19.95
C LEU A 463 3.56 -1.37 -21.36
N ASP A 464 3.96 -2.31 -22.21
CA ASP A 464 3.36 -2.46 -23.53
C ASP A 464 2.14 -3.37 -23.45
N ALA A 465 1.09 -3.07 -24.21
CA ALA A 465 0.01 -4.02 -24.43
C ALA A 465 0.59 -5.32 -24.99
N LEU A 466 0.25 -6.45 -24.36
CA LEU A 466 0.66 -7.75 -24.86
C LEU A 466 -0.18 -8.07 -26.09
N THR A 467 0.37 -7.90 -27.28
CA THR A 467 -0.29 -8.38 -28.50
C THR A 467 -0.28 -9.91 -28.49
N SER A 468 -1.45 -10.53 -28.57
CA SER A 468 -1.56 -11.98 -28.79
C SER A 468 -1.01 -12.31 -30.17
N THR A 469 0.23 -12.75 -30.27
CA THR A 469 0.73 -13.39 -31.49
C THR A 469 0.14 -14.80 -31.55
N SER A 470 -1.08 -14.95 -32.05
CA SER A 470 -1.49 -16.21 -32.65
C SER A 470 -0.92 -16.23 -34.07
N ALA A 471 0.32 -16.68 -34.20
CA ALA A 471 0.79 -17.16 -35.48
C ALA A 471 -0.02 -18.42 -35.80
N ALA A 472 -1.05 -18.30 -36.65
CA ALA A 472 -1.69 -19.45 -37.24
C ALA A 472 -0.61 -20.22 -38.03
N PRO A 473 -0.47 -21.55 -37.85
CA PRO A 473 0.41 -22.31 -38.71
C PRO A 473 -0.07 -22.17 -40.16
N LYS A 474 0.85 -21.85 -41.07
CA LYS A 474 0.57 -21.91 -42.50
C LYS A 474 0.08 -23.32 -42.81
N SER A 475 -1.09 -23.43 -43.43
CA SER A 475 -1.56 -24.66 -44.04
C SER A 475 -0.54 -25.07 -45.11
N ASP A 476 0.23 -26.11 -44.86
CA ASP A 476 0.99 -26.77 -45.90
C ASP A 476 0.00 -27.40 -46.89
N GLU A 477 0.10 -26.98 -48.16
CA GLU A 477 -0.56 -27.64 -49.28
C GLU A 477 -0.09 -29.10 -49.35
N ILE A 478 -1.02 -30.01 -49.14
CA ILE A 478 -0.85 -31.41 -49.51
C ILE A 478 -0.87 -31.46 -51.05
N LYS A 479 0.26 -31.80 -51.66
CA LYS A 479 0.35 -32.21 -53.06
C LYS A 479 -0.03 -33.67 -53.22
#